data_AF-A0A7S3B218-F1
#
_entry.id   AF-A0A7S3B218-F1
#
_cell.length_a   1.000
_cell.length_b   1.000
_cell.length_c   1.000
_cell.angle_alpha   90.00
_cell.angle_beta   90.00
_cell.angle_gamma   90.00
#
_symmetry.space_group_name_H-M   'P 1'
#
loop_
_entity.id
_entity.type
_entity.pdbx_description
1 polymer ?
#
loop_
_entity_poly.entity_id
_entity_poly.type
_entity_poly.pdbx_seq_one_letter_code
_entity_poly.pdbx_strand_id
1 'polypeptide(L)'
;SVAPTTPHVAAAAAVSSAITLGPRPKPPRGRLLLVVDGANVGFDFGGVNGQPNCCCARGMWLCVQFWISKGVAASAIAVTLNEGRWDTSDAELTALDALGVVCWAPTGKDD
;
A
#
# COMPACT_ATOMS: atom_id res chain seq x y z
N SER A 1 2.38 9.21 64.80
CA SER A 1 1.13 9.30 64.03
C SER A 1 1.51 9.74 62.63
N VAL A 2 1.51 8.82 61.66
CA VAL A 2 1.93 9.08 60.27
C VAL A 2 0.71 8.84 59.40
N ALA A 3 0.21 9.88 58.74
CA ALA A 3 -0.90 9.78 57.80
C ALA A 3 -0.39 9.25 56.45
N PRO A 4 -1.10 8.33 55.77
CA PRO A 4 -0.74 7.92 54.43
C PRO A 4 -1.27 8.96 53.42
N THR A 5 -0.37 9.54 52.64
CA THR A 5 -0.71 10.33 51.46
C THR A 5 -0.98 9.39 50.29
N THR A 6 -2.24 9.34 49.85
CA THR A 6 -2.68 8.67 48.63
C THR A 6 -2.18 9.44 47.40
N PRO A 7 -1.53 8.81 46.41
CA PRO A 7 -1.29 9.47 45.13
C PRO A 7 -2.57 9.41 44.28
N HIS A 8 -3.12 10.59 43.96
CA HIS A 8 -4.09 10.76 42.87
C HIS A 8 -3.37 10.50 41.54
N VAL A 9 -3.45 9.28 41.03
CA VAL A 9 -3.10 9.01 39.63
C VAL A 9 -4.31 9.39 38.78
N ALA A 10 -4.27 10.58 38.20
CA ALA A 10 -5.19 10.97 37.16
C ALA A 10 -4.95 10.06 35.94
N ALA A 11 -5.87 9.12 35.71
CA ALA A 11 -5.90 8.35 34.47
C ALA A 11 -6.28 9.31 33.33
N ALA A 12 -5.28 9.83 32.62
CA ALA A 12 -5.48 10.51 31.35
C ALA A 12 -6.08 9.50 30.36
N ALA A 13 -7.36 9.68 30.05
CA ALA A 13 -8.05 8.91 29.03
C ALA A 13 -7.38 9.19 27.68
N ALA A 14 -6.56 8.26 27.21
CA ALA A 14 -6.01 8.29 25.86
C ALA A 14 -7.17 8.12 24.88
N VAL A 15 -7.50 9.21 24.18
CA VAL A 15 -8.45 9.20 23.07
C VAL A 15 -7.83 8.37 21.96
N SER A 16 -8.26 7.12 21.83
CA SER A 16 -7.87 6.27 20.69
C SER A 16 -8.60 6.80 19.45
N SER A 17 -7.93 7.63 18.67
CA SER A 17 -8.40 8.01 17.34
C SER A 17 -8.34 6.78 16.45
N ALA A 18 -9.48 6.11 16.28
CA ALA A 18 -9.62 5.02 15.34
C ALA A 18 -9.21 5.52 13.94
N ILE A 19 -8.15 4.94 13.38
CA ILE A 19 -7.79 5.14 11.98
C ILE A 19 -8.93 4.50 11.17
N THR A 20 -9.78 5.33 10.58
CA THR A 20 -10.78 4.89 9.61
C THR A 20 -10.05 4.42 8.36
N LEU A 21 -9.84 3.12 8.23
CA LEU A 21 -9.40 2.52 6.97
C LEU A 21 -10.48 2.78 5.93
N GLY A 22 -10.12 3.47 4.84
CA GLY A 22 -11.02 3.67 3.70
C GLY A 22 -11.51 2.34 3.13
N PRO A 23 -12.63 2.35 2.37
CA PRO A 23 -13.15 1.14 1.75
C PRO A 23 -12.08 0.46 0.87
N ARG A 24 -11.90 -0.85 1.05
CA ARG A 24 -10.88 -1.63 0.33
C ARG A 24 -11.13 -1.59 -1.18
N PRO A 25 -10.09 -1.36 -2.01
CA PRO A 25 -10.20 -1.46 -3.46
C PRO A 25 -10.60 -2.88 -3.88
N LYS A 26 -11.46 -2.99 -4.90
CA LYS A 26 -11.94 -4.28 -5.40
C LYS A 26 -10.92 -4.86 -6.38
N PRO A 27 -10.69 -6.19 -6.38
CA PRO A 27 -9.78 -6.80 -7.33
C PRO A 27 -10.26 -6.63 -8.78
N PRO A 28 -9.33 -6.57 -9.76
CA PRO A 28 -9.66 -6.50 -11.18
C PRO A 28 -10.57 -7.66 -11.60
N ARG A 29 -11.55 -7.38 -12.48
CA ARG A 29 -12.50 -8.36 -13.02
C ARG A 29 -12.17 -8.65 -14.48
N GLY A 30 -11.81 -9.91 -14.81
CA GLY A 30 -11.55 -10.35 -16.19
C GLY A 30 -10.49 -11.45 -16.29
N ARG A 31 -10.18 -11.88 -17.53
CA ARG A 31 -9.03 -12.77 -17.79
C ARG A 31 -7.76 -11.95 -17.70
N LEU A 32 -6.91 -12.26 -16.73
CA LEU A 32 -5.59 -11.65 -16.62
C LEU A 32 -4.68 -12.11 -17.75
N LEU A 33 -3.95 -11.17 -18.33
CA LEU A 33 -2.91 -11.42 -19.34
C LEU A 33 -1.51 -11.12 -18.79
N LEU A 34 -1.42 -10.29 -17.75
CA LEU A 34 -0.17 -9.89 -17.12
C LEU A 34 -0.33 -9.81 -15.60
N VAL A 35 0.61 -10.43 -14.89
CA VAL A 35 0.78 -10.28 -13.44
C VAL A 35 2.16 -9.68 -13.19
N VAL A 36 2.21 -8.60 -12.42
CA VAL A 36 3.42 -7.85 -12.07
C VAL A 36 3.66 -7.99 -10.57
N ASP A 37 4.87 -8.41 -10.21
CA ASP A 37 5.36 -8.27 -8.83
C ASP A 37 5.70 -6.79 -8.59
N GLY A 38 4.78 -6.07 -7.94
CA GLY A 38 4.89 -4.64 -7.74
C GLY A 38 6.07 -4.25 -6.85
N ALA A 39 6.34 -5.04 -5.81
CA ALA A 39 7.43 -4.76 -4.88
C ALA A 39 8.77 -4.89 -5.58
N ASN A 40 8.98 -5.96 -6.35
CA ASN A 40 10.21 -6.15 -7.11
C ASN A 40 10.48 -5.00 -8.08
N VAL A 41 9.48 -4.63 -8.89
CA VAL A 41 9.58 -3.49 -9.81
C VAL A 41 9.87 -2.17 -9.08
N GLY A 42 9.19 -1.93 -7.96
CA GLY A 42 9.36 -0.72 -7.16
C GLY A 42 10.77 -0.60 -6.58
N PHE A 43 11.31 -1.68 -6.02
CA PHE A 43 12.66 -1.70 -5.46
C PHE A 43 13.75 -1.61 -6.51
N ASP A 44 13.59 -2.30 -7.65
CA ASP A 44 14.54 -2.22 -8.76
C ASP A 44 14.61 -0.79 -9.31
N PHE A 45 13.45 -0.16 -9.52
CA PHE A 45 13.38 1.24 -9.93
C PHE A 45 14.02 2.17 -8.90
N GLY A 46 13.75 1.99 -7.60
CA GLY A 46 14.40 2.78 -6.56
C GLY A 46 15.93 2.63 -6.59
N GLY A 47 16.41 1.40 -6.70
CA GLY A 47 17.84 1.07 -6.76
C GLY A 47 18.57 1.77 -7.91
N VAL A 48 18.05 1.67 -9.14
CA VAL A 48 18.69 2.30 -10.32
C VAL A 48 18.61 3.83 -10.32
N ASN A 49 17.71 4.41 -9.51
CA ASN A 49 17.54 5.86 -9.37
C ASN A 49 18.16 6.44 -8.08
N GLY A 50 19.08 5.70 -7.44
CA GLY A 50 19.83 6.19 -6.28
C GLY A 50 19.05 6.20 -4.96
N GLN A 51 17.92 5.49 -4.89
CA GLN A 51 17.11 5.27 -3.68
C GLN A 51 17.09 3.78 -3.32
N PRO A 52 18.23 3.18 -2.91
CA PRO A 52 18.28 1.77 -2.55
C PRO A 52 17.32 1.49 -1.38
N ASN A 53 16.64 0.34 -1.43
CA ASN A 53 15.62 -0.06 -0.46
C ASN A 53 14.37 0.85 -0.42
N CYS A 54 14.18 1.73 -1.40
CA CYS A 54 12.93 2.45 -1.60
C CYS A 54 12.04 1.69 -2.58
N CYS A 55 10.82 1.33 -2.16
CA CYS A 55 9.83 0.74 -3.06
C CYS A 55 9.08 1.87 -3.79
N CYS A 56 9.59 2.31 -4.93
CA CYS A 56 9.05 3.46 -5.65
C CYS A 56 7.80 3.11 -6.48
N ALA A 57 6.66 3.70 -6.13
CA ALA A 57 5.41 3.55 -6.91
C ALA A 57 5.52 4.00 -8.36
N ARG A 58 6.40 4.97 -8.62
CA ARG A 58 6.74 5.42 -9.97
C ARG A 58 7.19 4.29 -10.89
N GLY A 59 7.98 3.34 -10.39
CA GLY A 59 8.44 2.19 -11.17
C GLY A 59 7.27 1.31 -11.61
N MET A 60 6.35 1.03 -10.69
CA MET A 60 5.13 0.26 -10.96
C MET A 60 4.23 0.97 -11.96
N TRP A 61 4.02 2.29 -11.79
CA TRP A 61 3.24 3.11 -12.72
C TRP A 61 3.80 3.06 -14.14
N LEU A 62 5.10 3.27 -14.30
CA LEU A 62 5.74 3.22 -15.62
C LEU A 62 5.66 1.83 -16.26
N CYS A 63 5.78 0.75 -15.46
CA CYS A 63 5.61 -0.62 -15.92
C CYS A 63 4.19 -0.87 -16.47
N VAL A 64 3.17 -0.45 -15.72
CA VAL A 64 1.77 -0.58 -16.16
C VAL A 64 1.51 0.23 -17.42
N GLN A 65 1.97 1.47 -17.48
CA GLN A 65 1.79 2.33 -18.65
C GLN A 65 2.50 1.80 -19.89
N PHE A 66 3.67 1.17 -19.73
CA PHE A 66 4.35 0.49 -20.81
C PHE A 66 3.46 -0.60 -21.41
N TRP A 67 2.87 -1.49 -20.60
CA TRP A 67 2.03 -2.57 -21.12
C TRP A 67 0.70 -2.10 -21.69
N ILE A 68 0.11 -1.05 -21.12
CA ILE A 68 -1.05 -0.38 -21.71
C ILE A 68 -0.69 0.17 -23.09
N SER A 69 0.48 0.80 -23.25
CA SER A 69 0.96 1.29 -24.55
C SER A 69 1.21 0.17 -25.58
N LYS A 70 1.40 -1.08 -25.11
CA LYS A 70 1.50 -2.28 -25.96
C LYS A 70 0.15 -2.94 -26.26
N GLY A 71 -0.95 -2.34 -25.81
CA GLY A 71 -2.31 -2.81 -26.08
C GLY A 71 -2.87 -3.77 -25.03
N VAL A 72 -2.19 -3.97 -23.89
CA VAL A 72 -2.76 -4.73 -22.78
C VAL A 72 -3.79 -3.86 -22.07
N ALA A 73 -5.05 -4.26 -22.04
CA ALA A 73 -6.09 -3.53 -21.31
C ALA A 73 -5.76 -3.49 -19.80
N ALA A 74 -5.99 -2.35 -19.15
CA ALA A 74 -5.74 -2.21 -17.70
C ALA A 74 -6.46 -3.29 -16.88
N SER A 75 -7.69 -3.65 -17.24
CA SER A 75 -8.46 -4.73 -16.60
C SER A 75 -7.85 -6.13 -16.74
N ALA A 76 -6.86 -6.31 -17.62
CA ALA A 76 -6.12 -7.55 -17.83
C ALA A 76 -4.74 -7.55 -17.13
N ILE A 77 -4.41 -6.50 -16.38
CA ILE A 77 -3.17 -6.35 -15.62
C ILE A 77 -3.49 -6.47 -14.12
N ALA A 78 -2.67 -7.24 -13.41
CA ALA A 78 -2.68 -7.30 -11.95
C ALA A 78 -1.29 -6.95 -11.41
N VAL A 79 -1.19 -5.89 -10.60
CA VAL A 79 0.01 -5.56 -9.82
C VAL A 79 -0.19 -6.10 -8.42
N THR A 80 0.53 -7.14 -8.04
CA THR A 80 0.45 -7.69 -6.68
C THR A 80 1.33 -6.88 -5.76
N LEU A 81 0.75 -6.32 -4.70
CA LEU A 81 1.48 -5.52 -3.73
C LEU A 81 0.96 -5.81 -2.32
N ASN A 82 1.87 -5.84 -1.36
CA ASN A 82 1.57 -6.04 0.05
C ASN A 82 0.75 -4.85 0.60
N GLU A 83 -0.32 -5.09 1.36
CA GLU A 83 -1.18 -4.02 1.90
C GLU A 83 -0.44 -3.05 2.85
N GLY A 84 0.61 -3.51 3.53
CA GLY A 84 1.48 -2.66 4.34
C GLY A 84 2.29 -1.64 3.54
N ARG A 85 2.20 -1.66 2.21
CA ARG A 85 2.78 -0.66 1.28
C ARG A 85 1.77 0.38 0.82
N TRP A 86 0.51 0.29 1.25
CA TRP A 86 -0.48 1.29 0.88
C TRP A 86 -0.19 2.63 1.55
N ASP A 87 -0.10 3.67 0.73
CA ASP A 87 0.05 5.06 1.16
C ASP A 87 -0.81 5.95 0.26
N THR A 88 -1.87 6.56 0.82
CA THR A 88 -2.78 7.42 0.07
C THR A 88 -2.17 8.77 -0.32
N SER A 89 -1.00 9.12 0.23
CA SER A 89 -0.27 10.32 -0.15
C SER A 89 0.61 10.11 -1.39
N ASP A 90 0.84 8.86 -1.78
CA ASP A 90 1.57 8.51 -3.00
C ASP A 90 0.61 8.61 -4.21
N ALA A 91 0.87 9.61 -5.07
CA ALA A 91 0.04 9.91 -6.22
C ALA A 91 0.05 8.77 -7.25
N GLU A 92 1.16 8.07 -7.42
CA GLU A 92 1.29 6.94 -8.35
C GLU A 92 0.57 5.69 -7.84
N LEU A 93 0.65 5.37 -6.55
CA LEU A 93 -0.16 4.28 -5.97
C LEU A 93 -1.65 4.60 -6.08
N THR A 94 -2.04 5.84 -5.82
CA THR A 94 -3.43 6.29 -5.97
C THR A 94 -3.89 6.16 -7.43
N ALA A 95 -3.04 6.51 -8.40
CA ALA A 95 -3.35 6.37 -9.82
C ALA A 95 -3.47 4.89 -10.25
N LEU A 96 -2.60 4.02 -9.75
CA LEU A 96 -2.67 2.57 -10.00
C LEU A 96 -3.96 1.96 -9.40
N ASP A 97 -4.33 2.38 -8.19
CA ASP A 97 -5.56 1.92 -7.54
C ASP A 97 -6.81 2.41 -8.28
N ALA A 98 -6.81 3.67 -8.74
CA ALA A 98 -7.89 4.22 -9.56
C ALA A 98 -8.04 3.52 -10.92
N LEU A 99 -6.95 3.00 -11.49
CA LEU A 99 -7.00 2.14 -12.69
C LEU A 99 -7.56 0.74 -12.40
N GLY A 100 -7.71 0.36 -11.12
CA GLY A 100 -8.21 -0.95 -10.71
C GLY A 100 -7.23 -2.09 -10.98
N VAL A 101 -5.94 -1.81 -11.12
CA VAL A 101 -4.91 -2.83 -11.43
C VAL A 101 -4.25 -3.42 -10.20
N VAL A 102 -4.38 -2.79 -9.02
CA VAL A 102 -3.68 -3.24 -7.82
C VAL A 102 -4.43 -4.39 -7.14
N CYS A 103 -3.72 -5.48 -6.91
CA CYS A 103 -4.15 -6.62 -6.12
C CYS A 103 -3.43 -6.61 -4.78
N TRP A 104 -4.13 -6.12 -3.74
CA TRP A 104 -3.61 -6.06 -2.38
C TRP A 104 -3.47 -7.46 -1.78
N ALA A 105 -2.22 -7.89 -1.60
CA ALA A 105 -1.89 -9.12 -0.88
C ALA A 105 -1.98 -8.84 0.64
N PRO A 106 -2.82 -9.58 1.37
CA PRO A 106 -2.98 -9.37 2.81
C PRO A 106 -1.68 -9.69 3.54
N THR A 107 -1.42 -8.92 4.60
CA THR A 107 -0.40 -9.24 5.59
C THR A 107 -1.07 -9.84 6.81
N GLY A 108 -1.00 -11.16 6.95
CA GLY A 108 -1.11 -11.76 8.28
C GLY A 108 0.13 -11.37 9.08
N LYS A 109 -0.03 -10.51 10.08
CA LYS A 109 0.71 -10.78 11.32
C LYS A 109 -0.13 -11.86 12.00
N ASP A 110 0.38 -13.08 12.01
CA ASP A 110 -0.13 -14.08 12.94
C ASP A 110 0.17 -13.51 14.33
N ASP A 111 -0.84 -12.87 14.93
CA ASP A 111 -0.84 -12.40 16.32
C ASP A 111 -0.95 -13.60 17.27
#